data_AF-A0A950RVV1-F1
#
_entry.id   AF-A0A950RVV1-F1
#
_cell.length_a   1.000
_cell.length_b   1.000
_cell.length_c   1.000
_cell.angle_alpha   90.00
_cell.angle_beta   90.00
_cell.angle_gamma   90.00
#
_symmetry.space_group_name_H-M   'P 1'
#
loop_
_entity.id
_entity.type
_entity.pdbx_description
1 polymer ?
#
loop_
_entity_poly.entity_id
_entity_poly.type
_entity_poly.pdbx_seq_one_letter_code
_entity_poly.pdbx_strand_id
1 'polypeptide(L)'
;IAADLLDEPDRLERLPALGFFSLVPVYYGAPKKLDQMDDRIDTLTRGLLGLTVACARCHDHKFDPITQADYYALAGIFASTTYAEVPLVPPEQVEEAKRKQTEAEKKSKAPLKIPLVHALADAPKPVAMRIHLRGNPDNLGAEVPHRFLAILGGEGRPFTKGSGRLELAEAIASPDNPLTARVLVNRVWQYHFGRGLVGTSSNFGALGERPTHPELLDHLATEFLRSGWSLKKLHREIMLSATYQQASRFDPHAYEVDPENRLLWRMSRQRLEVEAWRDAMIAVAGRLDPAIGGPSSDLAAPDNRRRTIYGSVSRHDLDSLLRLFDFPDPNITCGRRTVTTVPLQQLFVLNSDFLVKNAQALAVRLKAGPDKDDAGRIRRAFLLLYGRPVTDQELELGLSFLQATDPAEDHGSTLTRWERYAQVLLSTNEFLYVD
;
A
#
# COMPACT_ATOMS: atom_id res chain seq x y z
N ILE A 1 -3.51 9.72 -12.91
CA ILE A 1 -3.37 11.16 -13.27
C ILE A 1 -4.33 11.53 -14.40
N ALA A 2 -4.24 10.90 -15.58
CA ALA A 2 -4.97 11.31 -16.79
C ALA A 2 -5.48 10.12 -17.63
N ALA A 3 -5.81 8.98 -17.02
CA ALA A 3 -6.31 7.80 -17.74
C ALA A 3 -7.61 8.06 -18.52
N ASP A 4 -8.41 9.05 -18.09
CA ASP A 4 -9.58 9.55 -18.81
C ASP A 4 -9.23 10.26 -20.13
N LEU A 5 -7.99 10.69 -20.32
CA LEU A 5 -7.51 11.41 -21.51
C LEU A 5 -6.72 10.52 -22.47
N LEU A 6 -6.54 9.24 -22.15
CA LEU A 6 -5.90 8.25 -23.03
C LEU A 6 -6.94 7.66 -23.99
N ASP A 7 -6.57 7.55 -25.27
CA ASP A 7 -7.39 6.96 -26.32
C ASP A 7 -6.85 5.55 -26.66
N GLU A 8 -7.03 4.62 -25.73
CA GLU A 8 -6.51 3.25 -25.83
C GLU A 8 -7.61 2.18 -25.66
N PRO A 9 -7.48 1.00 -26.29
CA PRO A 9 -8.49 -0.06 -26.21
C PRO A 9 -8.77 -0.58 -24.80
N ASP A 10 -7.78 -0.52 -23.90
CA ASP A 10 -7.84 -0.98 -22.50
C ASP A 10 -8.20 0.14 -21.52
N ARG A 11 -8.73 1.28 -22.01
CA ARG A 11 -9.05 2.46 -21.20
C ARG A 11 -9.85 2.13 -19.94
N LEU A 12 -10.89 1.29 -20.03
CA LEU A 12 -11.72 0.91 -18.88
C LEU A 12 -10.91 0.26 -17.74
N GLU A 13 -9.88 -0.52 -18.07
CA GLU A 13 -9.01 -1.16 -17.08
C GLU A 13 -8.10 -0.14 -16.37
N ARG A 14 -7.85 1.01 -17.00
CA ARG A 14 -7.00 2.09 -16.47
C ARG A 14 -7.76 3.16 -15.71
N LEU A 15 -9.06 3.34 -15.95
CA LEU A 15 -9.89 4.34 -15.26
C LEU A 15 -9.84 4.25 -13.73
N PRO A 16 -9.74 3.07 -13.07
CA PRO A 16 -9.58 3.00 -11.62
C PRO A 16 -8.35 3.77 -11.10
N ALA A 17 -7.29 3.91 -11.89
CA ALA A 17 -6.09 4.67 -11.52
C ALA A 17 -6.35 6.18 -11.36
N LEU A 18 -7.49 6.69 -11.84
CA LEU A 18 -7.93 8.07 -11.58
C LEU A 18 -8.29 8.31 -10.12
N GLY A 19 -8.59 7.24 -9.37
CA GLY A 19 -8.86 7.29 -7.94
C GLY A 19 -7.68 7.82 -7.11
N PHE A 20 -6.45 7.78 -7.64
CA PHE A 20 -5.24 8.14 -6.91
C PHE A 20 -5.30 9.51 -6.22
N PHE A 21 -5.90 10.54 -6.86
CA PHE A 21 -6.04 11.88 -6.28
C PHE A 21 -7.41 12.19 -5.67
N SER A 22 -8.39 11.32 -5.87
CA SER A 22 -9.72 11.47 -5.28
C SER A 22 -9.84 10.80 -3.92
N LEU A 23 -8.89 9.89 -3.61
CA LEU A 23 -8.66 9.31 -2.29
C LEU A 23 -7.89 10.28 -1.37
N VAL A 24 -8.12 11.58 -1.47
CA VAL A 24 -7.57 12.61 -0.58
C VAL A 24 -8.75 13.39 0.01
N PRO A 25 -8.70 13.91 1.26
CA PRO A 25 -9.80 14.69 1.81
C PRO A 25 -10.28 15.77 0.83
N VAL A 26 -11.61 15.85 0.68
CA VAL A 26 -12.24 16.86 -0.17
C VAL A 26 -12.63 18.06 0.67
N TYR A 27 -11.92 19.17 0.47
CA TYR A 27 -12.23 20.40 1.18
C TYR A 27 -13.03 21.37 0.32
N TYR A 28 -14.04 22.01 0.94
CA TYR A 28 -14.86 23.02 0.32
C TYR A 28 -14.49 24.42 0.86
N GLY A 29 -14.41 25.40 -0.04
CA GLY A 29 -14.08 26.80 0.28
C GLY A 29 -12.58 27.11 0.40
N ALA A 30 -12.22 28.38 0.21
CA ALA A 30 -10.88 28.89 0.52
C ALA A 30 -10.74 29.12 2.04
N PRO A 31 -9.56 28.90 2.66
CA PRO A 31 -8.27 28.53 2.05
C PRO A 31 -8.09 27.03 1.81
N LYS A 32 -9.02 26.18 2.28
CA LYS A 32 -8.86 24.72 2.31
C LYS A 32 -8.65 24.05 0.94
N LYS A 33 -9.09 24.69 -0.15
CA LYS A 33 -8.79 24.25 -1.53
C LYS A 33 -7.28 24.31 -1.86
N LEU A 34 -6.53 25.24 -1.29
CA LEU A 34 -5.08 25.32 -1.48
C LEU A 34 -4.36 24.16 -0.78
N ASP A 35 -4.81 23.80 0.42
CA ASP A 35 -4.23 22.67 1.16
C ASP A 35 -4.52 21.33 0.47
N GLN A 36 -5.69 21.20 -0.16
CA GLN A 36 -5.97 20.05 -1.02
C GLN A 36 -4.99 19.94 -2.21
N MET A 37 -4.65 21.07 -2.84
CA MET A 37 -3.72 21.07 -3.97
C MET A 37 -2.31 20.72 -3.52
N ASP A 38 -1.90 21.25 -2.37
CA ASP A 38 -0.62 20.94 -1.73
C ASP A 38 -0.49 19.44 -1.44
N ASP A 39 -1.51 18.81 -0.85
CA ASP A 39 -1.52 17.36 -0.60
C ASP A 39 -1.39 16.53 -1.89
N ARG A 40 -2.07 16.93 -2.97
CA ARG A 40 -1.94 16.25 -4.27
C ARG A 40 -0.54 16.40 -4.86
N ILE A 41 0.06 17.58 -4.74
CA ILE A 41 1.45 17.82 -5.18
C ILE A 41 2.41 16.98 -4.35
N ASP A 42 2.26 16.95 -3.02
CA ASP A 42 3.11 16.17 -2.12
C ASP A 42 2.99 14.67 -2.42
N THR A 43 1.77 14.15 -2.52
CA THR A 43 1.46 12.75 -2.86
C THR A 43 2.04 12.36 -4.21
N LEU A 44 1.87 13.21 -5.25
CA LEU A 44 2.43 12.98 -6.58
C LEU A 44 3.97 12.93 -6.54
N THR A 45 4.58 13.96 -5.96
CA THR A 45 6.02 14.20 -6.09
C THR A 45 6.82 13.28 -5.18
N ARG A 46 6.36 13.00 -3.95
CA ARG A 46 6.98 11.97 -3.10
C ARG A 46 6.70 10.55 -3.59
N GLY A 47 5.50 10.31 -4.11
CA GLY A 47 5.05 8.99 -4.55
C GLY A 47 5.77 8.52 -5.81
N LEU A 48 5.79 9.38 -6.84
CA LEU A 48 6.24 9.02 -8.20
C LEU A 48 7.61 9.60 -8.59
N LEU A 49 8.08 10.65 -7.90
CA LEU A 49 9.37 11.29 -8.20
C LEU A 49 10.36 11.19 -7.04
N GLY A 50 9.91 10.80 -5.83
CA GLY A 50 10.77 10.79 -4.65
C GLY A 50 11.32 12.18 -4.31
N LEU A 51 10.57 13.25 -4.57
CA LEU A 51 10.99 14.64 -4.31
C LEU A 51 10.02 15.32 -3.34
N THR A 52 10.54 16.19 -2.47
CA THR A 52 9.77 16.98 -1.49
C THR A 52 9.39 18.35 -2.04
N VAL A 53 8.61 18.39 -3.12
CA VAL A 53 8.26 19.65 -3.82
C VAL A 53 7.37 20.56 -2.99
N ALA A 54 6.50 20.02 -2.13
CA ALA A 54 5.55 20.80 -1.33
C ALA A 54 6.22 21.87 -0.43
N CYS A 55 7.46 21.65 0.00
CA CYS A 55 8.21 22.67 0.75
C CYS A 55 8.42 23.97 -0.06
N ALA A 56 8.38 23.89 -1.40
CA ALA A 56 8.52 25.04 -2.27
C ALA A 56 7.27 25.94 -2.34
N ARG A 57 6.20 25.60 -1.60
CA ARG A 57 4.96 26.39 -1.53
C ARG A 57 5.17 27.83 -1.05
N CYS A 58 6.04 28.02 -0.06
CA CYS A 58 6.22 29.33 0.60
C CYS A 58 7.55 30.01 0.22
N HIS A 59 8.58 29.25 -0.09
CA HIS A 59 9.91 29.75 -0.45
C HIS A 59 10.55 28.75 -1.43
N ASP A 60 11.59 29.13 -2.16
CA ASP A 60 12.31 28.13 -2.97
C ASP A 60 12.86 27.03 -2.06
N HIS A 61 12.81 25.78 -2.51
CA HIS A 61 13.21 24.64 -1.71
C HIS A 61 14.64 24.83 -1.16
N LYS A 62 14.83 24.52 0.12
CA LYS A 62 16.05 24.91 0.84
C LYS A 62 17.32 24.21 0.34
N PHE A 63 17.20 22.97 -0.14
CA PHE A 63 18.35 22.11 -0.46
C PHE A 63 18.38 21.66 -1.92
N ASP A 64 17.26 21.18 -2.42
CA ASP A 64 17.08 20.85 -3.84
C ASP A 64 16.76 22.10 -4.69
N PRO A 65 17.22 22.16 -5.97
CA PRO A 65 16.98 23.29 -6.86
C PRO A 65 15.54 23.23 -7.43
N ILE A 66 14.56 23.36 -6.54
CA ILE A 66 13.13 23.39 -6.83
C ILE A 66 12.62 24.76 -6.43
N THR A 67 12.15 25.54 -7.38
CA THR A 67 11.70 26.91 -7.16
C THR A 67 10.24 26.96 -6.74
N GLN A 68 9.79 28.09 -6.17
CA GLN A 68 8.37 28.39 -6.02
C GLN A 68 7.64 28.31 -7.37
N ALA A 69 8.27 28.74 -8.46
CA ALA A 69 7.67 28.64 -9.79
C ALA A 69 7.39 27.16 -10.16
N ASP A 70 8.27 26.22 -9.81
CA ASP A 70 8.01 24.79 -10.05
C ASP A 70 6.79 24.28 -9.26
N TYR A 71 6.66 24.67 -7.98
CA TYR A 71 5.48 24.34 -7.18
C TYR A 71 4.20 24.94 -7.79
N TYR A 72 4.21 26.23 -8.14
CA TYR A 72 3.02 26.92 -8.66
C TYR A 72 2.65 26.48 -10.08
N ALA A 73 3.61 26.01 -10.88
CA ALA A 73 3.36 25.37 -12.16
C ALA A 73 2.53 24.08 -12.00
N LEU A 74 2.87 23.23 -11.04
CA LEU A 74 2.09 22.03 -10.70
C LEU A 74 0.76 22.38 -10.03
N ALA A 75 0.75 23.41 -9.17
CA ALA A 75 -0.47 23.90 -8.55
C ALA A 75 -1.48 24.38 -9.60
N GLY A 76 -1.03 25.06 -10.66
CA GLY A 76 -1.88 25.46 -11.78
C GLY A 76 -2.60 24.28 -12.45
N ILE A 77 -1.92 23.14 -12.60
CA ILE A 77 -2.51 21.93 -13.16
C ILE A 77 -3.67 21.45 -12.28
N PHE A 78 -3.46 21.30 -10.97
CA PHE A 78 -4.51 20.85 -10.06
C PHE A 78 -5.61 21.89 -9.83
N ALA A 79 -5.29 23.19 -9.89
CA ALA A 79 -6.28 24.27 -9.88
C ALA A 79 -7.21 24.22 -11.09
N SER A 80 -6.72 23.66 -12.20
CA SER A 80 -7.42 23.48 -13.47
C SER A 80 -8.19 22.15 -13.56
N THR A 81 -8.51 21.53 -12.41
CA THR A 81 -9.29 20.28 -12.34
C THR A 81 -10.60 20.46 -11.59
N THR A 82 -11.56 19.60 -11.91
CA THR A 82 -12.82 19.42 -11.18
C THR A 82 -12.98 17.97 -10.75
N TYR A 83 -13.80 17.74 -9.73
CA TYR A 83 -14.23 16.38 -9.39
C TYR A 83 -15.21 15.84 -10.43
N ALA A 84 -15.06 14.57 -10.74
CA ALA A 84 -15.96 13.82 -11.61
C ALA A 84 -16.19 12.41 -11.06
N GLU A 85 -17.38 11.87 -11.29
CA GLU A 85 -17.65 10.44 -11.15
C GLU A 85 -17.47 9.80 -12.53
N VAL A 86 -16.52 8.88 -12.63
CA VAL A 86 -16.17 8.22 -13.89
C VAL A 86 -16.73 6.80 -13.86
N PRO A 87 -17.66 6.43 -14.76
CA PRO A 87 -18.13 5.06 -14.91
C PRO A 87 -16.99 4.12 -15.30
N LEU A 88 -16.92 2.97 -14.64
CA LEU A 88 -15.97 1.90 -14.95
C LEU A 88 -16.59 0.84 -15.88
N VAL A 89 -17.64 1.22 -16.60
CA VAL A 89 -18.40 0.37 -17.50
C VAL A 89 -18.60 1.06 -18.86
N PRO A 90 -18.83 0.31 -19.94
CA PRO A 90 -19.11 0.89 -21.25
C PRO A 90 -20.32 1.84 -21.25
N PRO A 91 -20.35 2.86 -22.13
CA PRO A 91 -21.44 3.83 -22.21
C PRO A 91 -22.83 3.21 -22.35
N GLU A 92 -22.95 2.07 -23.03
CA GLU A 92 -24.22 1.35 -23.21
C GLU A 92 -24.81 0.92 -21.87
N GLN A 93 -23.97 0.46 -20.94
CA GLN A 93 -24.40 0.06 -19.60
C GLN A 93 -24.79 1.27 -18.74
N VAL A 94 -24.12 2.42 -18.94
CA VAL A 94 -24.48 3.68 -18.28
C VAL A 94 -25.87 4.13 -18.72
N GLU A 95 -26.14 4.10 -20.02
CA GLU A 95 -27.45 4.47 -20.58
C GLU A 95 -28.55 3.49 -20.17
N GLU A 96 -28.25 2.19 -20.14
CA GLU A 96 -29.16 1.18 -19.60
C GLU A 96 -29.49 1.45 -18.12
N ALA A 97 -28.49 1.75 -17.29
CA ALA A 97 -28.68 2.07 -15.89
C ALA A 97 -29.54 3.34 -15.70
N LYS A 98 -29.32 4.39 -16.50
CA LYS A 98 -30.15 5.61 -16.50
C LYS A 98 -31.60 5.33 -16.90
N ARG A 99 -31.83 4.44 -17.87
CA ARG A 99 -33.19 4.03 -18.29
C ARG A 99 -33.91 3.25 -17.19
N LYS A 100 -33.18 2.42 -16.44
CA LYS A 100 -33.72 1.63 -15.31
C LYS A 100 -33.96 2.44 -14.03
N GLN A 101 -33.48 3.68 -13.94
CA GLN A 101 -33.77 4.54 -12.78
C GLN A 101 -35.26 4.88 -12.70
N THR A 102 -35.82 4.64 -11.53
CA THR A 102 -37.17 5.08 -11.17
C THR A 102 -37.26 6.61 -11.06
N GLU A 103 -38.46 7.19 -11.17
CA GLU A 103 -38.65 8.63 -10.95
C GLU A 103 -38.23 9.07 -9.54
N ALA A 104 -38.47 8.20 -8.54
CA ALA A 104 -38.04 8.45 -7.17
C ALA A 104 -36.51 8.56 -7.07
N GLU A 105 -35.76 7.64 -7.69
CA GLU A 105 -34.29 7.66 -7.74
C GLU A 105 -33.77 8.91 -8.48
N LYS A 106 -34.41 9.31 -9.57
CA LYS A 106 -34.05 10.54 -10.30
C LYS A 106 -34.29 11.78 -9.45
N LYS A 107 -35.43 11.86 -8.75
CA LYS A 107 -35.81 12.99 -7.91
C LYS A 107 -34.90 13.11 -6.68
N SER A 108 -34.48 11.99 -6.10
CA SER A 108 -33.54 11.97 -4.97
C SER A 108 -32.07 12.09 -5.37
N LYS A 109 -31.76 12.13 -6.68
CA LYS A 109 -30.39 12.08 -7.22
C LYS A 109 -29.62 10.86 -6.68
N ALA A 110 -30.31 9.72 -6.58
CA ALA A 110 -29.67 8.47 -6.17
C ALA A 110 -28.54 8.11 -7.16
N PRO A 111 -27.41 7.59 -6.67
CA PRO A 111 -26.30 7.18 -7.54
C PRO A 111 -26.75 6.08 -8.50
N LEU A 112 -26.17 6.06 -9.70
CA LEU A 112 -26.39 4.97 -10.65
C LEU A 112 -25.89 3.66 -10.05
N LYS A 113 -26.64 2.58 -10.28
CA LYS A 113 -26.26 1.22 -9.82
C LYS A 113 -25.23 0.59 -10.76
N ILE A 114 -24.11 1.28 -10.95
CA ILE A 114 -22.96 0.85 -11.75
C ILE A 114 -21.66 1.13 -10.99
N PRO A 115 -20.58 0.40 -11.25
CA PRO A 115 -19.26 0.74 -10.72
C PRO A 115 -18.80 2.13 -11.19
N LEU A 116 -18.44 2.98 -10.24
CA LEU A 116 -17.95 4.35 -10.45
C LEU A 116 -16.65 4.52 -9.69
N VAL A 117 -15.77 5.39 -10.20
CA VAL A 117 -14.62 5.90 -9.46
C VAL A 117 -14.73 7.41 -9.33
N HIS A 118 -14.47 7.94 -8.15
CA HIS A 118 -14.25 9.39 -8.01
C HIS A 118 -12.92 9.73 -8.66
N ALA A 119 -12.88 10.80 -9.44
CA ALA A 119 -11.71 11.18 -10.21
C ALA A 119 -11.56 12.70 -10.26
N LEU A 120 -10.40 13.13 -10.74
CA LEU A 120 -10.23 14.48 -11.28
C LEU A 120 -10.44 14.45 -12.78
N ALA A 121 -11.15 15.45 -13.30
CA ALA A 121 -11.33 15.73 -14.70
C ALA A 121 -10.87 17.15 -15.01
N ASP A 122 -10.64 17.45 -16.28
CA ASP A 122 -10.25 18.80 -16.70
C ASP A 122 -11.38 19.80 -16.45
N ALA A 123 -11.06 20.92 -15.81
CA ALA A 123 -12.01 22.02 -15.71
C ALA A 123 -12.19 22.66 -17.10
N PRO A 124 -13.39 23.19 -17.42
CA PRO A 124 -13.65 23.81 -18.71
C PRO A 124 -12.73 24.99 -19.06
N LYS A 125 -12.17 25.65 -18.05
CA LYS A 125 -11.24 26.77 -18.19
C LYS A 125 -10.02 26.53 -17.31
N PRO A 126 -8.86 26.18 -17.91
CA PRO A 126 -7.60 26.11 -17.19
C PRO A 126 -7.21 27.47 -16.61
N VAL A 127 -6.52 27.46 -15.47
CA VAL A 127 -6.09 28.66 -14.77
C VAL A 127 -4.60 28.56 -14.50
N ALA A 128 -3.84 29.56 -14.96
CA ALA A 128 -2.45 29.74 -14.53
C ALA A 128 -2.44 30.35 -13.13
N MET A 129 -1.66 29.76 -12.23
CA MET A 129 -1.55 30.26 -10.85
C MET A 129 -0.48 31.35 -10.79
N ARG A 130 -0.72 32.34 -9.93
CA ARG A 130 0.31 33.30 -9.53
C ARG A 130 1.02 32.77 -8.29
N ILE A 131 2.32 33.02 -8.17
CA ILE A 131 3.10 32.63 -7.00
C ILE A 131 2.53 33.35 -5.77
N HIS A 132 2.21 32.62 -4.70
CA HIS A 132 1.85 33.27 -3.44
C HIS A 132 3.13 33.57 -2.67
N LEU A 133 3.51 34.84 -2.60
CA LEU A 133 4.76 35.25 -1.98
C LEU A 133 4.72 34.90 -0.49
N ARG A 134 5.70 34.09 -0.04
CA ARG A 134 5.75 33.55 1.32
C ARG A 134 4.53 32.68 1.67
N GLY A 135 3.88 32.10 0.67
CA GLY A 135 2.69 31.25 0.82
C GLY A 135 1.39 32.02 1.08
N ASN A 136 1.42 33.37 1.06
CA ASN A 136 0.25 34.19 1.36
C ASN A 136 -0.65 34.38 0.11
N PRO A 137 -1.86 33.80 0.06
CA PRO A 137 -2.74 33.89 -1.11
C PRO A 137 -3.21 35.31 -1.44
N ASP A 138 -3.11 36.25 -0.49
CA ASP A 138 -3.46 37.66 -0.72
C ASP A 138 -2.30 38.47 -1.30
N ASN A 139 -1.09 37.88 -1.38
CA ASN A 139 0.11 38.53 -1.89
C ASN A 139 0.68 37.78 -3.11
N LEU A 140 0.31 38.23 -4.30
CA LEU A 140 0.56 37.52 -5.57
C LEU A 140 1.80 38.06 -6.30
N GLY A 141 2.69 37.14 -6.68
CA GLY A 141 3.86 37.38 -7.53
C GLY A 141 3.57 37.15 -9.02
N ALA A 142 4.57 36.68 -9.75
CA ALA A 142 4.44 36.38 -11.18
C ALA A 142 3.43 35.26 -11.44
N GLU A 143 2.74 35.34 -12.57
CA GLU A 143 1.98 34.21 -13.11
C GLU A 143 2.93 33.15 -13.64
N VAL A 144 2.60 31.87 -13.42
CA VAL A 144 3.44 30.75 -13.82
C VAL A 144 2.64 29.83 -14.74
N PRO A 145 3.14 29.54 -15.96
CA PRO A 145 2.50 28.57 -16.83
C PRO A 145 2.57 27.16 -16.23
N HIS A 146 1.62 26.31 -16.59
CA HIS A 146 1.71 24.88 -16.28
C HIS A 146 2.94 24.32 -16.97
N ARG A 147 3.80 23.60 -16.26
CA ARG A 147 4.98 22.92 -16.80
C ARG A 147 5.45 21.86 -15.82
N PHE A 148 6.35 21.00 -16.27
CA PHE A 148 7.03 20.05 -15.39
C PHE A 148 8.11 20.72 -14.53
N LEU A 149 8.65 19.98 -13.56
CA LEU A 149 9.74 20.45 -12.70
C LEU A 149 10.99 20.76 -13.52
N ALA A 150 11.56 21.95 -13.34
CA ALA A 150 12.68 22.37 -14.16
C ALA A 150 13.93 21.47 -14.03
N ILE A 151 14.18 20.97 -12.81
CA ILE A 151 15.29 20.03 -12.55
C ILE A 151 15.19 18.72 -13.34
N LEU A 152 13.98 18.27 -13.69
CA LEU A 152 13.77 17.01 -14.44
C LEU A 152 13.50 17.24 -15.94
N GLY A 153 12.95 18.39 -16.30
CA GLY A 153 12.54 18.72 -17.67
C GLY A 153 13.31 19.85 -18.36
N GLY A 154 14.38 20.38 -17.75
CA GLY A 154 15.07 21.60 -18.19
C GLY A 154 14.29 22.87 -17.87
N GLU A 155 14.46 23.99 -18.59
CA GLU A 155 13.64 25.19 -18.34
C GLU A 155 12.12 24.98 -18.53
N GLY A 156 11.72 23.79 -19.02
CA GLY A 156 10.35 23.29 -18.99
C GLY A 156 9.43 24.03 -19.96
N ARG A 157 9.17 23.42 -21.12
CA ARG A 157 8.17 23.96 -22.05
C ARG A 157 6.81 24.03 -21.34
N PRO A 158 6.08 25.15 -21.46
CA PRO A 158 4.70 25.22 -20.99
C PRO A 158 3.84 24.10 -21.57
N PHE A 159 3.03 23.49 -20.72
CA PHE A 159 1.96 22.59 -21.09
C PHE A 159 0.84 23.41 -21.76
N THR A 160 0.20 22.80 -22.75
CA THR A 160 -0.72 23.51 -23.66
C THR A 160 -2.09 22.84 -23.80
N LYS A 161 -2.25 21.61 -23.28
CA LYS A 161 -3.47 20.80 -23.45
C LYS A 161 -4.28 20.74 -22.17
N GLY A 162 -5.51 21.26 -22.24
CA GLY A 162 -6.48 21.15 -21.15
C GLY A 162 -5.91 21.65 -19.82
N SER A 163 -6.03 20.84 -18.77
CA SER A 163 -5.45 21.15 -17.45
C SER A 163 -3.93 20.97 -17.36
N GLY A 164 -3.29 20.36 -18.37
CA GLY A 164 -1.91 19.90 -18.29
C GLY A 164 -1.72 18.53 -17.61
N ARG A 165 -2.79 17.87 -17.13
CA ARG A 165 -2.71 16.54 -16.48
C ARG A 165 -2.12 15.45 -17.38
N LEU A 166 -2.47 15.44 -18.67
CA LEU A 166 -1.95 14.45 -19.62
C LEU A 166 -0.45 14.65 -19.85
N GLU A 167 -0.04 15.88 -20.17
CA GLU A 167 1.37 16.24 -20.36
C GLU A 167 2.20 16.00 -19.09
N LEU A 168 1.62 16.23 -17.91
CA LEU A 168 2.24 15.86 -16.63
C LEU A 168 2.44 14.35 -16.49
N ALA A 169 1.43 13.55 -16.84
CA ALA A 169 1.53 12.09 -16.78
C ALA A 169 2.59 11.56 -17.75
N GLU A 170 2.64 12.12 -18.96
CA GLU A 170 3.65 11.81 -19.98
C GLU A 170 5.05 12.19 -19.52
N ALA A 171 5.23 13.38 -18.91
CA ALA A 171 6.52 13.82 -18.39
C ALA A 171 7.01 12.93 -17.23
N ILE A 172 6.11 12.48 -16.36
CA ILE A 172 6.44 11.56 -15.26
C ILE A 172 6.84 10.19 -15.81
N ALA A 173 6.07 9.64 -16.75
CA ALA A 173 6.33 8.33 -17.34
C ALA A 173 7.41 8.34 -18.43
N SER A 174 7.97 9.51 -18.77
CA SER A 174 8.98 9.65 -19.81
C SER A 174 10.23 8.83 -19.50
N PRO A 175 10.82 8.12 -20.48
CA PRO A 175 12.12 7.46 -20.30
C PRO A 175 13.25 8.45 -20.02
N ASP A 176 13.09 9.72 -20.38
CA ASP A 176 14.06 10.78 -20.09
C ASP A 176 13.97 11.28 -18.64
N ASN A 177 12.89 10.93 -17.91
CA ASN A 177 12.78 11.23 -16.49
C ASN A 177 13.58 10.20 -15.67
N PRO A 178 14.67 10.59 -15.00
CA PRO A 178 15.53 9.65 -14.31
C PRO A 178 14.90 9.08 -13.03
N LEU A 179 13.86 9.69 -12.46
CA LEU A 179 13.42 9.35 -11.11
C LEU A 179 12.33 8.29 -11.07
N THR A 180 11.35 8.33 -11.97
CA THR A 180 10.13 7.52 -11.79
C THR A 180 10.39 6.01 -11.77
N ALA A 181 11.23 5.51 -12.67
CA ALA A 181 11.62 4.10 -12.66
C ALA A 181 12.40 3.73 -11.39
N ARG A 182 13.38 4.57 -11.00
CA ARG A 182 14.21 4.34 -9.80
C ARG A 182 13.38 4.34 -8.52
N VAL A 183 12.44 5.27 -8.38
CA VAL A 183 11.56 5.37 -7.21
C VAL A 183 10.65 4.15 -7.12
N LEU A 184 10.04 3.72 -8.22
CA LEU A 184 9.18 2.53 -8.24
C LEU A 184 9.96 1.25 -7.94
N VAL A 185 11.14 1.08 -8.56
CA VAL A 185 12.03 -0.06 -8.28
C VAL A 185 12.47 -0.06 -6.82
N ASN A 186 12.86 1.09 -6.27
CA ASN A 186 13.26 1.19 -4.87
C ASN A 186 12.11 0.83 -3.91
N ARG A 187 10.87 1.20 -4.23
CA ARG A 187 9.68 0.83 -3.45
C ARG A 187 9.43 -0.68 -3.52
N VAL A 188 9.49 -1.28 -4.71
CA VAL A 188 9.33 -2.74 -4.87
C VAL A 188 10.44 -3.48 -4.11
N TRP A 189 11.67 -3.01 -4.22
CA TRP A 189 12.81 -3.53 -3.44
C TRP A 189 12.55 -3.42 -1.94
N GLN A 190 12.09 -2.26 -1.45
CA GLN A 190 11.75 -2.07 -0.04
C GLN A 190 10.71 -3.08 0.45
N TYR A 191 9.71 -3.43 -0.35
CA TYR A 191 8.72 -4.44 0.07
C TYR A 191 9.35 -5.82 0.26
N HIS A 192 10.30 -6.21 -0.59
CA HIS A 192 10.99 -7.50 -0.48
C HIS A 192 12.06 -7.55 0.62
N PHE A 193 12.79 -6.45 0.85
CA PHE A 193 13.95 -6.44 1.75
C PHE A 193 13.74 -5.63 3.05
N GLY A 194 12.61 -4.94 3.18
CA GLY A 194 12.23 -4.13 4.35
C GLY A 194 12.85 -2.74 4.38
N ARG A 195 13.84 -2.51 3.51
CA ARG A 195 14.53 -1.25 3.28
C ARG A 195 14.79 -1.09 1.78
N GLY A 196 14.57 0.09 1.23
CA GLY A 196 14.96 0.42 -0.13
C GLY A 196 16.48 0.48 -0.30
N LEU A 197 16.97 0.36 -1.53
CA LEU A 197 18.35 0.68 -1.89
C LEU A 197 18.68 2.13 -1.51
N VAL A 198 17.72 3.04 -1.74
CA VAL A 198 17.64 4.36 -1.11
C VAL A 198 16.76 4.23 0.14
N GLY A 199 17.35 4.40 1.32
CA GLY A 199 16.65 4.22 2.60
C GLY A 199 15.50 5.22 2.83
N THR A 200 15.58 6.40 2.21
CA THR A 200 14.55 7.45 2.21
C THR A 200 13.64 7.33 0.99
N SER A 201 12.73 6.37 0.98
CA SER A 201 11.92 6.02 -0.21
C SER A 201 11.06 7.13 -0.82
N SER A 202 10.79 8.21 -0.07
CA SER A 202 10.06 9.39 -0.54
C SER A 202 10.95 10.63 -0.73
N ASN A 203 12.26 10.52 -0.58
CA ASN A 203 13.22 11.61 -0.76
C ASN A 203 14.55 11.10 -1.37
N PHE A 204 14.72 11.36 -2.65
CA PHE A 204 15.92 11.11 -3.46
C PHE A 204 16.75 12.39 -3.67
N GLY A 205 16.30 13.51 -3.08
CA GLY A 205 16.98 14.79 -3.13
C GLY A 205 18.21 14.85 -2.23
N ALA A 206 18.76 16.05 -2.03
CA ALA A 206 20.00 16.30 -1.31
C ALA A 206 19.97 15.87 0.17
N LEU A 207 18.79 15.86 0.80
CA LEU A 207 18.59 15.36 2.17
C LEU A 207 18.24 13.86 2.24
N GLY A 208 18.05 13.22 1.09
CA GLY A 208 17.83 11.79 1.00
C GLY A 208 19.12 11.00 1.25
N GLU A 209 18.96 9.74 1.63
CA GLU A 209 20.08 8.82 1.64
C GLU A 209 20.54 8.50 0.21
N ARG A 210 21.84 8.31 0.03
CA ARG A 210 22.37 7.77 -1.23
C ARG A 210 22.05 6.27 -1.35
N PRO A 211 21.86 5.76 -2.58
CA PRO A 211 21.64 4.33 -2.78
C PRO A 211 22.83 3.53 -2.25
N THR A 212 22.56 2.44 -1.52
CA THR A 212 23.60 1.49 -1.09
C THR A 212 24.26 0.79 -2.27
N HIS A 213 23.48 0.49 -3.31
CA HIS A 213 23.92 -0.17 -4.55
C HIS A 213 23.45 0.64 -5.76
N PRO A 214 24.16 1.72 -6.16
CA PRO A 214 23.72 2.60 -7.25
C PRO A 214 23.61 1.89 -8.59
N GLU A 215 24.60 1.05 -8.94
CA GLU A 215 24.61 0.31 -10.21
C GLU A 215 23.45 -0.69 -10.31
N LEU A 216 23.10 -1.34 -9.19
CA LEU A 216 21.95 -2.24 -9.12
C LEU A 216 20.63 -1.49 -9.30
N LEU A 217 20.48 -0.33 -8.66
CA LEU A 217 19.29 0.51 -8.82
C LEU A 217 19.13 0.96 -10.28
N ASP A 218 20.22 1.38 -10.93
CA ASP A 218 20.22 1.80 -12.33
C ASP A 218 19.92 0.64 -13.27
N HIS A 219 20.48 -0.55 -13.01
CA HIS A 219 20.20 -1.77 -13.75
C HIS A 219 18.71 -2.13 -13.69
N LEU A 220 18.16 -2.28 -12.48
CA LEU A 220 16.75 -2.64 -12.28
C LEU A 220 15.79 -1.58 -12.84
N ALA A 221 16.12 -0.29 -12.72
CA ALA A 221 15.32 0.78 -13.32
C ALA A 221 15.32 0.72 -14.85
N THR A 222 16.47 0.44 -15.46
CA THR A 222 16.60 0.31 -16.91
C THR A 222 15.83 -0.92 -17.42
N GLU A 223 15.97 -2.07 -16.76
CA GLU A 223 15.25 -3.29 -17.12
C GLU A 223 13.74 -3.15 -16.89
N PHE A 224 13.33 -2.44 -15.84
CA PHE A 224 11.91 -2.14 -15.61
C PHE A 224 11.29 -1.36 -16.77
N LEU A 225 11.99 -0.34 -17.29
CA LEU A 225 11.57 0.40 -18.50
C LEU A 225 11.53 -0.52 -19.74
N ARG A 226 12.62 -1.26 -20.02
CA ARG A 226 12.71 -2.19 -21.16
C ARG A 226 11.64 -3.28 -21.14
N SER A 227 11.20 -3.67 -19.94
CA SER A 227 10.17 -4.68 -19.74
C SER A 227 8.75 -4.19 -20.05
N GLY A 228 8.58 -2.89 -20.33
CA GLY A 228 7.29 -2.22 -20.49
C GLY A 228 6.62 -1.93 -19.15
N TRP A 229 7.39 -1.50 -18.14
CA TRP A 229 6.89 -1.20 -16.79
C TRP A 229 6.22 -2.40 -16.10
N SER A 230 6.67 -3.62 -16.40
CA SER A 230 6.02 -4.84 -15.89
C SER A 230 6.43 -5.14 -14.45
N LEU A 231 5.58 -4.79 -13.49
CA LEU A 231 5.80 -5.13 -12.06
C LEU A 231 6.00 -6.64 -11.84
N LYS A 232 5.30 -7.48 -12.60
CA LYS A 232 5.46 -8.94 -12.53
C LYS A 232 6.86 -9.39 -12.93
N LYS A 233 7.47 -8.79 -13.95
CA LYS A 233 8.83 -9.13 -14.38
C LYS A 233 9.85 -8.62 -13.36
N LEU A 234 9.70 -7.40 -12.86
CA LEU A 234 10.56 -6.84 -11.81
C LEU A 234 10.52 -7.70 -10.53
N HIS A 235 9.33 -8.08 -10.05
CA HIS A 235 9.20 -9.00 -8.92
C HIS A 235 9.90 -10.33 -9.17
N ARG A 236 9.70 -10.94 -10.34
CA ARG A 236 10.34 -12.20 -10.70
C ARG A 236 11.87 -12.07 -10.69
N GLU A 237 12.41 -11.01 -11.28
CA GLU A 237 13.85 -10.77 -11.33
C GLU A 237 14.46 -10.66 -9.93
N ILE A 238 13.83 -9.89 -9.04
CA ILE A 238 14.25 -9.77 -7.64
C ILE A 238 14.16 -11.14 -6.94
N MET A 239 13.01 -11.83 -7.04
CA MET A 239 12.75 -13.07 -6.31
C MET A 239 13.59 -14.27 -6.79
N LEU A 240 14.10 -14.22 -8.03
CA LEU A 240 15.01 -15.23 -8.57
C LEU A 240 16.49 -14.91 -8.34
N SER A 241 16.81 -13.76 -7.74
CA SER A 241 18.18 -13.40 -7.41
C SER A 241 18.74 -14.25 -6.26
N ALA A 242 20.05 -14.47 -6.27
CA ALA A 242 20.75 -15.12 -5.15
C ALA A 242 20.57 -14.32 -3.85
N THR A 243 20.50 -12.99 -3.93
CA THR A 243 20.28 -12.09 -2.78
C THR A 243 18.92 -12.32 -2.12
N TYR A 244 17.83 -12.44 -2.88
CA TYR A 244 16.51 -12.72 -2.32
C TYR A 244 16.42 -14.12 -1.71
N GLN A 245 17.16 -15.08 -2.27
CA GLN A 245 17.15 -16.48 -1.82
C GLN A 245 18.14 -16.78 -0.68
N GLN A 246 18.79 -15.75 -0.12
CA GLN A 246 19.63 -15.91 1.06
C GLN A 246 18.80 -16.39 2.26
N ALA A 247 19.42 -17.15 3.16
CA ALA A 247 18.82 -17.47 4.45
C ALA A 247 19.02 -16.33 5.45
N SER A 248 18.14 -16.21 6.44
CA SER A 248 18.26 -15.25 7.55
C SER A 248 19.31 -15.64 8.63
N ARG A 249 20.29 -16.48 8.29
CA ARG A 249 21.30 -17.00 9.24
C ARG A 249 22.18 -15.88 9.76
N PHE A 250 22.47 -15.91 11.06
CA PHE A 250 23.36 -14.94 11.70
C PHE A 250 24.82 -15.34 11.52
N ASP A 251 25.65 -14.37 11.13
CA ASP A 251 27.10 -14.48 11.08
C ASP A 251 27.70 -13.36 11.94
N PRO A 252 28.49 -13.69 13.00
CA PRO A 252 29.06 -12.68 13.89
C PRO A 252 30.00 -11.70 13.18
N HIS A 253 30.80 -12.16 12.23
CA HIS A 253 31.78 -11.31 11.54
C HIS A 253 31.08 -10.34 10.57
N ALA A 254 30.12 -10.83 9.79
CA ALA A 254 29.32 -9.97 8.92
C ALA A 254 28.52 -8.94 9.73
N TYR A 255 28.01 -9.31 10.91
CA TYR A 255 27.32 -8.38 11.80
C TYR A 255 28.22 -7.28 12.36
N GLU A 256 29.49 -7.58 12.68
CA GLU A 256 30.46 -6.56 13.10
C GLU A 256 30.73 -5.53 12.00
N VAL A 257 30.76 -5.96 10.73
CA VAL A 257 31.03 -5.09 9.57
C VAL A 257 29.77 -4.30 9.15
N ASP A 258 28.61 -4.95 9.12
CA ASP A 258 27.35 -4.40 8.64
C ASP A 258 26.16 -4.84 9.52
N PRO A 259 26.03 -4.25 10.73
CA PRO A 259 24.99 -4.66 11.69
C PRO A 259 23.58 -4.32 11.20
N GLU A 260 23.44 -3.34 10.31
CA GLU A 260 22.18 -2.91 9.71
C GLU A 260 21.79 -3.74 8.47
N ASN A 261 22.63 -4.68 8.04
CA ASN A 261 22.44 -5.50 6.84
C ASN A 261 22.23 -4.65 5.56
N ARG A 262 22.92 -3.51 5.44
CA ARG A 262 22.87 -2.61 4.27
C ARG A 262 23.50 -3.22 3.02
N LEU A 263 24.46 -4.12 3.20
CA LEU A 263 25.19 -4.85 2.16
C LEU A 263 24.55 -6.21 1.86
N LEU A 264 23.43 -6.55 2.51
CA LEU A 264 22.59 -7.71 2.18
C LEU A 264 23.37 -9.02 2.27
N TRP A 265 24.04 -9.25 3.41
CA TRP A 265 24.78 -10.49 3.67
C TRP A 265 23.88 -11.64 4.15
N ARG A 266 22.62 -11.33 4.46
CA ARG A 266 21.54 -12.29 4.78
C ARG A 266 20.18 -11.73 4.38
N MET A 267 19.17 -12.60 4.37
CA MET A 267 17.79 -12.14 4.35
C MET A 267 17.43 -11.49 5.70
N SER A 268 16.68 -10.39 5.65
CA SER A 268 16.20 -9.69 6.84
C SER A 268 14.83 -10.25 7.21
N ARG A 269 14.66 -10.68 8.45
CA ARG A 269 13.33 -11.03 8.99
C ARG A 269 12.38 -9.86 8.86
N GLN A 270 11.25 -10.08 8.21
CA GLN A 270 10.22 -9.06 8.04
C GLN A 270 8.97 -9.44 8.81
N ARG A 271 8.42 -8.46 9.54
CA ARG A 271 7.10 -8.62 10.15
C ARG A 271 6.03 -8.49 9.07
N LEU A 272 5.05 -9.39 9.07
CA LEU A 272 3.88 -9.26 8.21
C LEU A 272 3.08 -8.01 8.58
N GLU A 273 2.67 -7.27 7.55
CA GLU A 273 1.69 -6.20 7.69
C GLU A 273 0.33 -6.77 8.13
N VAL A 274 -0.50 -5.96 8.81
CA VAL A 274 -1.78 -6.42 9.38
C VAL A 274 -2.69 -7.09 8.36
N GLU A 275 -2.67 -6.61 7.12
CA GLU A 275 -3.47 -7.14 6.01
C GLU A 275 -3.04 -8.57 5.66
N ALA A 276 -1.74 -8.78 5.49
CA ALA A 276 -1.19 -10.10 5.17
C ALA A 276 -1.32 -11.06 6.36
N TRP A 277 -1.07 -10.58 7.57
CA TRP A 277 -1.18 -11.38 8.80
C TRP A 277 -2.63 -11.83 9.05
N ARG A 278 -3.60 -10.91 8.96
CA ARG A 278 -5.03 -11.23 9.09
C ARG A 278 -5.46 -12.22 8.00
N ASP A 279 -5.09 -11.97 6.75
CA ASP A 279 -5.43 -12.85 5.63
C ASP A 279 -4.84 -14.25 5.81
N ALA A 280 -3.58 -14.34 6.26
CA ALA A 280 -2.91 -15.60 6.57
C ALA A 280 -3.65 -16.37 7.67
N MET A 281 -4.04 -15.71 8.78
CA MET A 281 -4.80 -16.36 9.86
C MET A 281 -6.11 -16.99 9.37
N ILE A 282 -6.86 -16.24 8.57
CA ILE A 282 -8.14 -16.72 8.03
C ILE A 282 -7.90 -17.85 7.00
N ALA A 283 -6.83 -17.76 6.21
CA ALA A 283 -6.45 -18.76 5.21
C ALA A 283 -6.04 -20.10 5.84
N VAL A 284 -5.16 -20.09 6.85
CA VAL A 284 -4.72 -21.32 7.53
C VAL A 284 -5.85 -21.96 8.33
N ALA A 285 -6.75 -21.15 8.90
CA ALA A 285 -7.98 -21.63 9.52
C ALA A 285 -8.99 -22.23 8.52
N GLY A 286 -8.77 -22.08 7.20
CA GLY A 286 -9.64 -22.63 6.16
C GLY A 286 -10.93 -21.84 5.97
N ARG A 287 -10.94 -20.58 6.40
CA ARG A 287 -12.13 -19.71 6.38
C ARG A 287 -12.09 -18.67 5.27
N LEU A 288 -10.96 -18.46 4.60
CA LEU A 288 -10.78 -17.35 3.66
C LEU A 288 -11.73 -17.51 2.47
N ASP A 289 -12.49 -16.46 2.17
CA ASP A 289 -13.23 -16.32 0.93
C ASP A 289 -12.26 -15.80 -0.16
N PRO A 290 -11.94 -16.62 -1.18
CA PRO A 290 -10.98 -16.25 -2.21
C PRO A 290 -11.59 -15.36 -3.32
N ALA A 291 -12.87 -15.01 -3.24
CA ALA A 291 -13.53 -14.23 -4.28
C ALA A 291 -12.82 -12.88 -4.52
N ILE A 292 -12.62 -12.57 -5.81
CA ILE A 292 -11.93 -11.36 -6.28
C ILE A 292 -12.97 -10.31 -6.68
N GLY A 293 -12.73 -9.06 -6.30
CA GLY A 293 -13.64 -7.94 -6.58
C GLY A 293 -14.93 -7.98 -5.77
N GLY A 294 -15.86 -7.06 -6.04
CA GLY A 294 -17.08 -6.88 -5.25
C GLY A 294 -16.97 -5.72 -4.24
N PRO A 295 -18.06 -5.43 -3.51
CA PRO A 295 -18.12 -4.30 -2.59
C PRO A 295 -17.14 -4.49 -1.42
N SER A 296 -16.67 -3.38 -0.87
CA SER A 296 -15.95 -3.41 0.40
C SER A 296 -16.89 -3.81 1.54
N SER A 297 -16.30 -4.30 2.63
CA SER A 297 -17.03 -4.79 3.79
C SER A 297 -16.37 -4.30 5.08
N ASP A 298 -17.17 -4.19 6.14
CA ASP A 298 -16.64 -3.90 7.47
C ASP A 298 -15.79 -5.08 7.97
N LEU A 299 -14.55 -4.79 8.36
CA LEU A 299 -13.61 -5.79 8.89
C LEU A 299 -14.01 -6.27 10.28
N ALA A 300 -14.72 -5.44 11.05
CA ALA A 300 -15.22 -5.78 12.38
C ALA A 300 -16.45 -6.70 12.34
N ALA A 301 -17.06 -6.90 11.16
CA ALA A 301 -18.18 -7.81 11.01
C ALA A 301 -17.77 -9.24 11.44
N PRO A 302 -18.53 -9.91 12.34
CA PRO A 302 -18.13 -11.17 12.98
C PRO A 302 -17.74 -12.32 12.05
N ASP A 303 -18.31 -12.33 10.83
CA ASP A 303 -18.12 -13.35 9.80
C ASP A 303 -17.38 -12.84 8.56
N ASN A 304 -16.68 -11.70 8.69
CA ASN A 304 -15.84 -11.22 7.62
C ASN A 304 -14.71 -12.22 7.34
N ARG A 305 -14.79 -12.86 6.17
CA ARG A 305 -13.85 -13.87 5.68
C ARG A 305 -13.08 -13.40 4.45
N ARG A 306 -13.31 -12.16 4.03
CA ARG A 306 -12.72 -11.58 2.83
C ARG A 306 -11.28 -11.17 3.12
N ARG A 307 -10.46 -11.17 2.06
CA ARG A 307 -9.13 -10.56 2.10
C ARG A 307 -9.24 -9.11 2.58
N THR A 308 -8.29 -8.69 3.41
CA THR A 308 -8.28 -7.41 4.11
C THR A 308 -8.25 -6.22 3.14
N ILE A 309 -7.74 -6.42 1.92
CA ILE A 309 -7.81 -5.44 0.82
C ILE A 309 -9.26 -5.05 0.42
N TYR A 310 -10.26 -5.88 0.75
CA TYR A 310 -11.67 -5.58 0.57
C TYR A 310 -12.34 -5.00 1.83
N GLY A 311 -11.55 -4.66 2.85
CA GLY A 311 -12.01 -3.94 4.02
C GLY A 311 -12.33 -2.49 3.70
N SER A 312 -13.41 -1.95 4.27
CA SER A 312 -13.66 -0.50 4.23
C SER A 312 -12.72 0.23 5.17
N VAL A 313 -11.99 1.23 4.67
CA VAL A 313 -11.13 2.10 5.47
C VAL A 313 -11.82 3.45 5.66
N SER A 314 -12.18 3.75 6.91
CA SER A 314 -12.69 5.07 7.29
C SER A 314 -11.53 6.01 7.64
N ARG A 315 -11.63 7.25 7.17
CA ARG A 315 -10.67 8.33 7.50
C ARG A 315 -10.93 8.99 8.84
N HIS A 316 -12.13 8.80 9.38
CA HIS A 316 -12.55 9.40 10.65
C HIS A 316 -12.44 8.41 11.80
N ASP A 317 -12.73 7.15 11.54
CA ASP A 317 -12.78 6.09 12.55
C ASP A 317 -12.15 4.81 11.98
N LEU A 318 -10.81 4.78 11.96
CA LEU A 318 -10.05 3.64 11.45
C LEU A 318 -10.36 2.38 12.27
N ASP A 319 -10.53 1.24 11.59
CA ASP A 319 -10.76 -0.05 12.22
C ASP A 319 -9.74 -0.33 13.34
N SER A 320 -10.25 -0.83 14.46
CA SER A 320 -9.46 -1.02 15.68
C SER A 320 -8.31 -2.03 15.51
N LEU A 321 -8.49 -3.08 14.72
CA LEU A 321 -7.45 -4.04 14.41
C LEU A 321 -6.39 -3.40 13.51
N LEU A 322 -6.81 -2.71 12.44
CA LEU A 322 -5.88 -2.01 11.55
C LEU A 322 -5.02 -1.00 12.34
N ARG A 323 -5.65 -0.17 13.17
CA ARG A 323 -4.96 0.82 14.02
C ARG A 323 -4.00 0.15 15.01
N LEU A 324 -4.38 -0.97 15.61
CA LEU A 324 -3.56 -1.67 16.60
C LEU A 324 -2.26 -2.24 15.99
N PHE A 325 -2.29 -2.63 14.71
CA PHE A 325 -1.16 -3.24 14.01
C PHE A 325 -0.57 -2.30 12.95
N ASP A 326 -0.42 -1.03 13.35
CA ASP A 326 0.35 -0.01 12.65
C ASP A 326 -0.10 0.27 11.20
N PHE A 327 -1.39 0.11 10.88
CA PHE A 327 -1.91 0.54 9.59
C PHE A 327 -1.68 2.06 9.40
N PRO A 328 -1.18 2.50 8.23
CA PRO A 328 -0.92 3.91 7.99
C PRO A 328 -2.17 4.79 8.16
N ASP A 329 -2.00 6.01 8.68
CA ASP A 329 -3.10 6.97 8.72
C ASP A 329 -3.61 7.25 7.29
N PRO A 330 -4.88 6.96 6.98
CA PRO A 330 -5.44 7.10 5.63
C PRO A 330 -5.60 8.56 5.18
N ASN A 331 -5.24 9.54 6.02
CA ASN A 331 -5.29 10.97 5.71
C ASN A 331 -3.96 11.54 5.25
N ILE A 332 -2.85 10.80 5.34
CA ILE A 332 -1.52 11.28 4.97
C ILE A 332 -0.76 10.26 4.13
N THR A 333 0.17 10.74 3.31
CA THR A 333 1.05 9.85 2.54
C THR A 333 2.04 9.14 3.46
N CYS A 334 2.16 7.81 3.30
CA CYS A 334 3.11 6.98 4.04
C CYS A 334 4.13 6.34 3.07
N GLY A 335 5.40 6.76 3.17
CA GLY A 335 6.49 6.18 2.36
C GLY A 335 7.00 4.83 2.87
N ARG A 336 6.86 4.61 4.18
CA ARG A 336 7.24 3.38 4.89
C ARG A 336 6.43 3.28 6.17
N ARG A 337 5.83 2.11 6.40
CA ARG A 337 5.06 1.83 7.62
C ARG A 337 5.99 1.81 8.83
N THR A 338 5.60 2.50 9.89
CA THR A 338 6.25 2.34 11.21
C THR A 338 5.82 1.00 11.78
N VAL A 339 6.73 0.27 12.44
CA VAL A 339 6.39 -0.98 13.11
C VAL A 339 6.62 -0.80 14.60
N THR A 340 5.59 -1.07 15.40
CA THR A 340 5.67 -1.00 16.86
C THR A 340 5.51 -2.39 17.47
N THR A 341 6.18 -2.65 18.58
CA THR A 341 6.00 -3.88 19.36
C THR A 341 5.47 -3.49 20.73
N VAL A 342 4.15 -3.51 20.87
CA VAL A 342 3.46 -3.08 22.09
C VAL A 342 2.71 -4.23 22.77
N PRO A 343 2.63 -4.26 24.11
CA PRO A 343 1.93 -5.33 24.83
C PRO A 343 0.48 -5.55 24.38
N LEU A 344 -0.21 -4.48 23.96
CA LEU A 344 -1.60 -4.57 23.50
C LEU A 344 -1.77 -5.43 22.24
N GLN A 345 -0.79 -5.40 21.32
CA GLN A 345 -0.80 -6.29 20.15
C GLN A 345 -0.70 -7.75 20.60
N GLN A 346 0.19 -8.07 21.54
CA GLN A 346 0.32 -9.43 22.06
C GLN A 346 -0.94 -9.87 22.83
N LEU A 347 -1.53 -9.00 23.64
CA LEU A 347 -2.78 -9.30 24.34
C LEU A 347 -3.94 -9.57 23.37
N PHE A 348 -4.00 -8.84 22.25
CA PHE A 348 -4.94 -9.11 21.17
C PHE A 348 -4.69 -10.49 20.55
N VAL A 349 -3.43 -10.80 20.23
CA VAL A 349 -3.01 -12.10 19.68
C VAL A 349 -3.24 -13.24 20.67
N LEU A 350 -3.36 -12.99 21.97
CA LEU A 350 -3.63 -14.04 22.95
C LEU A 350 -5.12 -14.21 23.25
N ASN A 351 -5.92 -13.14 23.23
CA ASN A 351 -7.25 -13.16 23.84
C ASN A 351 -8.39 -12.68 22.92
N SER A 352 -8.10 -12.22 21.71
CA SER A 352 -9.17 -11.69 20.84
C SER A 352 -10.12 -12.79 20.35
N ASP A 353 -11.40 -12.46 20.23
CA ASP A 353 -12.40 -13.32 19.60
C ASP A 353 -11.99 -13.73 18.18
N PHE A 354 -11.30 -12.83 17.47
CA PHE A 354 -10.76 -13.10 16.14
C PHE A 354 -9.79 -14.29 16.16
N LEU A 355 -8.81 -14.27 17.07
CA LEU A 355 -7.85 -15.35 17.22
C LEU A 355 -8.53 -16.65 17.68
N VAL A 356 -9.37 -16.58 18.72
CA VAL A 356 -10.08 -17.75 19.28
C VAL A 356 -10.89 -18.45 18.18
N LYS A 357 -11.67 -17.70 17.39
CA LYS A 357 -12.45 -18.26 16.27
C LYS A 357 -11.56 -18.92 15.19
N ASN A 358 -10.41 -18.34 14.88
CA ASN A 358 -9.48 -18.94 13.91
C ASN A 358 -8.76 -20.16 14.46
N ALA A 359 -8.45 -20.20 15.76
CA ALA A 359 -7.90 -21.37 16.43
C ALA A 359 -8.89 -22.54 16.46
N GLN A 360 -10.17 -22.26 16.77
CA GLN A 360 -11.26 -23.23 16.70
C GLN A 360 -11.40 -23.82 15.30
N ALA A 361 -11.46 -22.96 14.28
CA ALA A 361 -11.59 -23.40 12.90
C ALA A 361 -10.35 -24.17 12.40
N LEU A 362 -9.14 -23.77 12.79
CA LEU A 362 -7.92 -24.51 12.49
C LEU A 362 -7.95 -25.92 13.11
N ALA A 363 -8.37 -26.04 14.38
CA ALA A 363 -8.51 -27.34 15.04
C ALA A 363 -9.55 -28.23 14.33
N VAL A 364 -10.69 -27.67 13.92
CA VAL A 364 -11.71 -28.39 13.11
C VAL A 364 -11.12 -28.84 11.77
N ARG A 365 -10.41 -27.96 11.06
CA ARG A 365 -9.75 -28.27 9.77
C ARG A 365 -8.70 -29.38 9.91
N LEU A 366 -7.92 -29.37 10.98
CA LEU A 366 -6.94 -30.42 11.26
C LEU A 366 -7.62 -31.74 11.59
N LYS A 367 -8.67 -31.74 12.43
CA LYS A 367 -9.43 -32.97 12.75
C LYS A 367 -10.13 -33.58 11.53
N ALA A 368 -10.66 -32.74 10.62
CA ALA A 368 -11.37 -33.19 9.42
C ALA A 368 -10.45 -33.70 8.29
N GLY A 369 -9.13 -33.56 8.42
CA GLY A 369 -8.21 -34.04 7.39
C GLY A 369 -7.85 -35.52 7.52
N PRO A 370 -6.89 -36.00 6.71
CA PRO A 370 -6.61 -37.43 6.56
C PRO A 370 -5.83 -38.06 7.73
N ASP A 371 -5.38 -37.25 8.69
CA ASP A 371 -4.48 -37.70 9.77
C ASP A 371 -5.21 -38.56 10.79
N LYS A 372 -4.67 -39.75 11.04
CA LYS A 372 -5.27 -40.75 11.95
C LYS A 372 -5.00 -40.46 13.42
N ASP A 373 -3.92 -39.75 13.72
CA ASP A 373 -3.43 -39.50 15.07
C ASP A 373 -2.99 -38.03 15.25
N ASP A 374 -2.67 -37.67 16.50
CA ASP A 374 -2.25 -36.31 16.81
C ASP A 374 -0.89 -35.96 16.22
N ALA A 375 0.01 -36.94 16.08
CA ALA A 375 1.32 -36.73 15.47
C ALA A 375 1.19 -36.32 13.99
N GLY A 376 0.31 -36.97 13.21
CA GLY A 376 -0.01 -36.56 11.84
C GLY A 376 -0.59 -35.15 11.77
N ARG A 377 -1.53 -34.83 12.67
CA ARG A 377 -2.16 -33.50 12.74
C ARG A 377 -1.14 -32.40 13.05
N ILE A 378 -0.22 -32.63 13.98
CA ILE A 378 0.87 -31.70 14.31
C ILE A 378 1.75 -31.46 13.06
N ARG A 379 2.20 -32.52 12.39
CA ARG A 379 3.01 -32.39 11.16
C ARG A 379 2.32 -31.55 10.09
N ARG A 380 1.03 -31.79 9.86
CA ARG A 380 0.25 -30.99 8.90
C ARG A 380 0.03 -29.55 9.36
N ALA A 381 -0.14 -29.30 10.65
CA ALA A 381 -0.26 -27.96 11.19
C ALA A 381 0.99 -27.11 10.88
N PHE A 382 2.19 -27.65 11.08
CA PHE A 382 3.46 -26.96 10.77
C PHE A 382 3.61 -26.64 9.29
N LEU A 383 3.22 -27.57 8.40
CA LEU A 383 3.24 -27.31 6.95
C LEU A 383 2.24 -26.23 6.54
N LEU A 384 1.05 -26.19 7.17
CA LEU A 384 0.03 -25.19 6.87
C LEU A 384 0.39 -23.79 7.40
N LEU A 385 1.01 -23.72 8.57
CA LEU A 385 1.28 -22.46 9.28
C LEU A 385 2.62 -21.85 8.89
N TYR A 386 3.66 -22.68 8.73
CA TYR A 386 5.05 -22.22 8.61
C TYR A 386 5.73 -22.69 7.32
N GLY A 387 5.06 -23.51 6.50
CA GLY A 387 5.61 -23.99 5.22
C GLY A 387 6.81 -24.93 5.37
N ARG A 388 7.04 -25.49 6.55
CA ARG A 388 8.16 -26.40 6.85
C ARG A 388 7.72 -27.62 7.66
N PRO A 389 8.49 -28.72 7.65
CA PRO A 389 8.25 -29.83 8.56
C PRO A 389 8.45 -29.42 10.03
N VAL A 390 7.70 -30.08 10.92
CA VAL A 390 7.93 -30.03 12.37
C VAL A 390 9.23 -30.75 12.71
N THR A 391 9.97 -30.22 13.68
CA THR A 391 11.16 -30.90 14.25
C THR A 391 10.75 -31.95 15.29
N ASP A 392 11.66 -32.87 15.63
CA ASP A 392 11.37 -33.91 16.63
C ASP A 392 11.02 -33.33 18.01
N GLN A 393 11.74 -32.27 18.43
CA GLN A 393 11.49 -31.57 19.68
C GLN A 393 10.11 -30.88 19.70
N GLU A 394 9.74 -30.21 18.61
CA GLU A 394 8.43 -29.55 18.49
C GLU A 394 7.28 -30.56 18.48
N LEU A 395 7.48 -31.72 17.84
CA LEU A 395 6.52 -32.81 17.82
C LEU A 395 6.33 -33.41 19.22
N GLU A 396 7.43 -33.67 19.95
CA GLU A 396 7.40 -34.17 21.32
C GLU A 396 6.69 -33.20 22.26
N LEU A 397 6.98 -31.90 22.17
CA LEU A 397 6.30 -30.85 22.94
C LEU A 397 4.80 -30.79 22.63
N GLY A 398 4.43 -30.86 21.36
CA GLY A 398 3.03 -30.86 20.94
C GLY A 398 2.26 -32.06 21.47
N LEU A 399 2.83 -33.26 21.35
CA LEU A 399 2.22 -34.49 21.87
C LEU A 399 2.08 -34.45 23.39
N SER A 400 3.13 -34.01 24.08
CA SER A 400 3.13 -33.87 25.54
C SER A 400 2.04 -32.92 26.01
N PHE A 401 1.86 -31.78 25.33
CA PHE A 401 0.79 -30.83 25.63
C PHE A 401 -0.62 -31.42 25.45
N LEU A 402 -0.83 -32.17 24.36
CA LEU A 402 -2.12 -32.78 24.06
C LEU A 402 -2.47 -33.95 24.98
N GLN A 403 -1.46 -34.69 25.45
CA GLN A 403 -1.63 -35.87 26.32
C GLN A 403 -1.59 -35.56 27.82
N ALA A 404 -1.10 -34.38 28.21
CA ALA A 404 -1.04 -33.98 29.61
C ALA A 404 -2.42 -34.12 30.27
N THR A 405 -2.49 -34.83 31.39
CA THR A 405 -3.66 -34.84 32.27
C THR A 405 -3.57 -33.62 33.18
N ASP A 406 -4.31 -32.56 32.88
CA ASP A 406 -4.41 -31.43 33.83
C ASP A 406 -5.10 -31.89 35.12
N PRO A 407 -4.48 -31.73 36.30
CA PRO A 407 -5.14 -31.95 37.59
C PRO A 407 -6.19 -30.87 37.90
N ALA A 408 -6.20 -29.77 37.14
CA ALA A 408 -7.16 -28.68 37.26
C ALA A 408 -8.01 -28.65 35.98
N GLU A 409 -9.16 -29.34 36.00
CA GLU A 409 -10.22 -29.09 35.03
C GLU A 409 -10.54 -27.58 35.04
N ASP A 410 -10.29 -26.94 33.90
CA ASP A 410 -10.68 -25.59 33.53
C ASP A 410 -10.47 -24.48 34.57
N HIS A 411 -9.38 -23.73 34.40
CA HIS A 411 -9.32 -22.31 34.77
C HIS A 411 -10.31 -21.44 33.94
N GLY A 412 -11.54 -21.91 33.71
CA GLY A 412 -12.60 -21.22 32.96
C GLY A 412 -12.40 -21.10 31.45
N SER A 413 -11.45 -21.84 30.85
CA SER A 413 -11.21 -21.78 29.40
C SER A 413 -12.19 -22.67 28.64
N THR A 414 -13.01 -22.07 27.79
CA THR A 414 -14.02 -22.76 26.96
C THR A 414 -13.42 -23.53 25.77
N LEU A 415 -12.10 -23.50 25.58
CA LEU A 415 -11.40 -24.14 24.46
C LEU A 415 -10.93 -25.55 24.81
N THR A 416 -11.10 -26.48 23.88
CA THR A 416 -10.50 -27.83 23.93
C THR A 416 -8.97 -27.77 23.84
N ARG A 417 -8.26 -28.82 24.27
CA ARG A 417 -6.78 -28.89 24.18
C ARG A 417 -6.25 -28.59 22.79
N TRP A 418 -6.88 -29.15 21.76
CA TRP A 418 -6.48 -28.91 20.37
C TRP A 418 -6.69 -27.45 19.93
N GLU A 419 -7.73 -26.79 20.43
CA GLU A 419 -7.99 -25.37 20.14
C GLU A 419 -6.99 -24.47 20.88
N ARG A 420 -6.64 -24.80 22.12
CA ARG A 420 -5.55 -24.12 22.85
C ARG A 420 -4.21 -24.31 22.15
N TYR A 421 -3.90 -25.53 21.68
CA TYR A 421 -2.68 -25.78 20.92
C TYR A 421 -2.66 -24.99 19.60
N ALA A 422 -3.75 -25.00 18.84
CA ALA A 422 -3.90 -24.21 17.63
C ALA A 422 -3.74 -22.69 17.90
N GLN A 423 -4.29 -22.21 19.01
CA GLN A 423 -4.16 -20.83 19.47
C GLN A 423 -2.69 -20.47 19.73
N VAL A 424 -1.94 -21.32 20.42
CA VAL A 424 -0.50 -21.12 20.66
C VAL A 424 0.27 -21.06 19.35
N LEU A 425 0.02 -21.99 18.43
CA LEU A 425 0.71 -22.00 17.12
C LEU A 425 0.42 -20.73 16.31
N LEU A 426 -0.84 -20.27 16.27
CA LEU A 426 -1.23 -19.02 15.61
C LEU A 426 -0.64 -17.76 16.28
N SER A 427 -0.21 -17.86 17.54
CA SER A 427 0.32 -16.76 18.34
C SER A 427 1.85 -16.66 18.31
N THR A 428 2.53 -17.56 17.60
CA THR A 428 3.99 -17.58 17.55
C THR A 428 4.57 -16.41 16.74
N ASN A 429 5.81 -16.03 17.05
CA ASN A 429 6.56 -15.12 16.18
C ASN A 429 6.77 -15.71 14.79
N GLU A 430 6.92 -17.03 14.67
CA GLU A 430 7.09 -17.67 13.36
C GLU A 430 5.87 -17.49 12.45
N PHE A 431 4.67 -17.36 13.00
CA PHE A 431 3.49 -17.01 12.21
C PHE A 431 3.45 -15.54 11.77
N LEU A 432 4.08 -14.65 12.53
CA LEU A 432 4.03 -13.21 12.33
C LEU A 432 5.19 -12.67 11.48
N TYR A 433 6.30 -13.40 11.39
CA TYR A 433 7.51 -12.98 10.68
C TYR A 433 7.82 -13.93 9.53
N VAL A 434 8.31 -13.39 8.41
CA VAL A 434 8.82 -14.13 7.25
C VAL A 434 10.33 -13.90 7.12
N ASP A 435 11.07 -14.93 6.72
CA ASP A 435 12.55 -14.92 6.74
C ASP A 435 13.25 -15.71 5.63
#